data_AF-S3C2K9-F1
#
_entry.id   AF-S3C2K9-F1
#
_cell.length_a   1.000
_cell.length_b   1.000
_cell.length_c   1.000
_cell.angle_alpha   90.00
_cell.angle_beta   90.00
_cell.angle_gamma   90.00
#
_symmetry.space_group_name_H-M   'P 1'
#
loop_
_entity.id
_entity.type
_entity.pdbx_description
1 polymer ?
#
loop_
_entity_poly.entity_id
_entity_poly.type
_entity_poly.pdbx_seq_one_letter_code
_entity_poly.pdbx_strand_id
1 'polypeptide(L)'
;MSSAGSSNNPTPRAMSLSAGHPTPAAAAATPSPSMAAAHVNTNDGSTNNNTNNNTQGASNPLTAQLPQFPNTASRPSVSGLPPRPVHARDPVTAPRVTKPGVQMAARIPNILPHERVFPIQIGSELFKLSGASLSSDAPSYFSQYFQCQIKTAESNGEDINTSIRTLYIDRDPSTFRDISLHLQGYHVHPRDGTHFVRLFADAQFYSLPRLISQLYEESIFMSIGHREFQIPRDLFQDPGNLPNYFSLGFAIFFSSPDDLFPGLDREGLIRPPSILPPQVPGRSADIFAELLHLLRGYPVEIRSEEHRQALLRDCRYFNFKGLEQKLIPHALAYSQARQRHEITLRIEDVLKSGISVLSEPTLSDSLAGWVNYARPYVDDKAAELVLEIGAENTKLIFFPQQPQQPQTPVPQSAATASSVASSPFSGTGSGTGNQTGIRAEFFRDTKTRVARMFEVIATKLSLPPTTQPLGLLMSKGGASSQPPTPGNTPLSDDLVRVVLEPETAITLDGEPFPLPSTTNADGSVDLSSAAAGSSSNGEPSRKRRRVDYAALESGSASWVVKTGQWRLRIQAAKNGKSGVECVLVGVKLDAISSELGRNQQRGFL
;
A
#
# COMPACT_ATOMS: atom_id res chain seq x y z
N MET A 1 -83.90 -6.96 -0.39
CA MET A 1 -82.73 -6.06 -0.58
C MET A 1 -81.57 -6.96 -0.97
N SER A 2 -81.49 -7.41 -2.23
CA SER A 2 -80.94 -6.68 -3.38
C SER A 2 -79.49 -6.28 -3.11
N SER A 3 -78.45 -6.75 -3.78
CA SER A 3 -78.30 -7.54 -5.02
C SER A 3 -76.82 -7.96 -5.11
N ALA A 4 -76.54 -9.25 -5.27
CA ALA A 4 -75.89 -9.88 -6.44
C ALA A 4 -74.40 -9.52 -6.68
N GLY A 5 -73.46 -10.43 -6.91
CA GLY A 5 -73.55 -11.89 -7.08
C GLY A 5 -72.23 -12.50 -7.55
N SER A 6 -71.97 -13.70 -7.03
CA SER A 6 -71.47 -14.91 -7.73
C SER A 6 -69.99 -15.01 -8.17
N SER A 7 -69.19 -15.92 -7.58
CA SER A 7 -69.07 -17.38 -7.84
C SER A 7 -68.31 -17.67 -9.15
N ASN A 8 -67.31 -18.55 -9.30
CA ASN A 8 -67.16 -19.92 -8.80
C ASN A 8 -65.76 -20.45 -9.18
N ASN A 9 -65.20 -21.35 -8.35
CA ASN A 9 -64.16 -22.34 -8.71
C ASN A 9 -64.83 -23.46 -9.58
N PRO A 10 -64.14 -24.35 -10.35
CA PRO A 10 -63.31 -25.42 -9.74
C PRO A 10 -62.20 -26.06 -10.63
N THR A 11 -61.37 -26.94 -10.02
CA THR A 11 -60.56 -28.02 -10.62
C THR A 11 -61.46 -29.20 -11.10
N PRO A 12 -61.04 -30.41 -11.59
CA PRO A 12 -59.71 -31.05 -11.82
C PRO A 12 -59.60 -31.92 -13.14
N ARG A 13 -58.56 -32.79 -13.22
CA ARG A 13 -58.49 -34.19 -13.76
C ARG A 13 -57.51 -34.53 -14.89
N ALA A 14 -56.94 -35.73 -14.74
CA ALA A 14 -55.88 -36.41 -15.50
C ALA A 14 -56.39 -37.44 -16.52
N MET A 15 -55.51 -37.89 -17.45
CA MET A 15 -55.41 -39.21 -18.16
C MET A 15 -54.41 -39.01 -19.35
N SER A 16 -53.23 -39.65 -19.49
CA SER A 16 -52.81 -41.06 -19.67
C SER A 16 -52.75 -41.56 -21.14
N LEU A 17 -51.60 -42.18 -21.51
CA LEU A 17 -51.31 -43.12 -22.63
C LEU A 17 -51.11 -42.48 -24.04
N SER A 18 -50.29 -42.96 -24.98
CA SER A 18 -49.27 -44.03 -25.11
C SER A 18 -48.69 -43.98 -26.55
N ALA A 19 -47.41 -44.33 -26.70
CA ALA A 19 -46.71 -44.96 -27.85
C ALA A 19 -46.72 -44.36 -29.28
N GLY A 20 -45.51 -44.27 -29.87
CA GLY A 20 -45.31 -44.17 -31.31
C GLY A 20 -43.88 -43.79 -31.72
N HIS A 21 -42.96 -44.76 -31.73
CA HIS A 21 -41.66 -44.67 -32.43
C HIS A 21 -41.90 -44.64 -33.95
N PRO A 22 -41.03 -43.98 -34.75
CA PRO A 22 -39.92 -44.74 -35.34
C PRO A 22 -38.60 -43.96 -35.52
N THR A 23 -37.49 -44.69 -35.42
CA THR A 23 -36.14 -44.41 -35.93
C THR A 23 -36.14 -44.40 -37.49
N PRO A 24 -35.17 -43.77 -38.21
CA PRO A 24 -33.75 -44.15 -38.12
C PRO A 24 -32.68 -43.04 -38.34
N ALA A 25 -31.46 -43.42 -37.93
CA ALA A 25 -30.14 -43.07 -38.49
C ALA A 25 -29.69 -41.59 -38.55
N ALA A 26 -28.75 -41.23 -37.67
CA ALA A 26 -27.71 -40.27 -38.00
C ALA A 26 -26.40 -40.61 -37.27
N ALA A 27 -25.33 -40.66 -38.04
CA ALA A 27 -24.02 -41.16 -37.69
C ALA A 27 -23.25 -40.22 -36.76
N ALA A 28 -22.43 -40.82 -35.89
CA ALA A 28 -21.41 -40.17 -35.10
C ALA A 28 -20.30 -39.62 -36.01
N ALA A 29 -19.98 -38.33 -35.85
CA ALA A 29 -18.73 -37.75 -36.30
C ALA A 29 -18.42 -36.50 -35.47
N THR A 30 -17.66 -36.71 -34.39
CA THR A 30 -16.82 -35.69 -33.76
C THR A 30 -15.63 -35.40 -34.67
N PRO A 31 -15.22 -34.13 -34.80
CA PRO A 31 -13.81 -33.83 -34.96
C PRO A 31 -13.36 -32.71 -34.01
N SER A 32 -12.53 -33.10 -33.04
CA SER A 32 -11.45 -32.25 -32.51
C SER A 32 -10.15 -32.97 -32.86
N PRO A 33 -9.19 -32.29 -33.50
CA PRO A 33 -7.84 -32.32 -32.92
C PRO A 33 -7.01 -31.05 -33.13
N SER A 34 -6.27 -30.73 -32.05
CA SER A 34 -4.81 -30.51 -32.02
C SER A 34 -4.16 -29.29 -32.69
N MET A 35 -3.25 -28.70 -31.89
CA MET A 35 -1.92 -28.13 -32.18
C MET A 35 -1.81 -26.67 -31.73
N ALA A 36 -0.72 -26.19 -31.14
CA ALA A 36 0.41 -26.77 -30.43
C ALA A 36 1.17 -25.55 -29.89
N ALA A 37 1.54 -25.57 -28.61
CA ALA A 37 2.46 -24.60 -28.03
C ALA A 37 3.88 -24.90 -28.53
N ALA A 38 4.53 -23.92 -29.14
CA ALA A 38 5.95 -24.02 -29.50
C ALA A 38 6.81 -23.50 -28.35
N HIS A 39 7.37 -24.46 -27.60
CA HIS A 39 8.56 -24.30 -26.77
C HIS A 39 9.78 -24.37 -27.70
N VAL A 40 10.68 -23.40 -27.65
CA VAL A 40 12.01 -23.51 -28.27
C VAL A 40 13.04 -23.61 -27.16
N ASN A 41 13.64 -24.80 -27.07
CA ASN A 41 14.88 -25.10 -26.37
C ASN A 41 16.06 -24.61 -27.21
N THR A 42 17.07 -24.01 -26.58
CA THR A 42 18.42 -23.93 -27.13
C THR A 42 19.39 -24.48 -26.10
N ASN A 43 20.08 -25.55 -26.47
CA ASN A 43 21.19 -26.16 -25.72
C ASN A 43 22.49 -25.94 -26.51
N ASP A 44 23.53 -25.64 -25.74
CA ASP A 44 25.00 -25.71 -25.94
C ASP A 44 25.63 -26.10 -27.28
N GLY A 45 26.75 -25.41 -27.56
CA GLY A 45 27.79 -25.82 -28.50
C GLY A 45 29.03 -24.91 -28.45
N SER A 46 30.03 -25.31 -27.67
CA SER A 46 31.38 -24.73 -27.57
C SER A 46 32.12 -24.62 -28.91
N THR A 47 32.89 -23.55 -29.12
CA THR A 47 34.25 -23.63 -29.72
C THR A 47 35.09 -22.39 -29.40
N ASN A 48 36.34 -22.65 -29.04
CA ASN A 48 37.46 -21.73 -28.87
C ASN A 48 37.64 -20.76 -30.04
N ASN A 49 38.02 -19.51 -29.76
CA ASN A 49 39.22 -18.95 -30.38
C ASN A 49 39.86 -17.83 -29.56
N ASN A 50 41.18 -17.87 -29.61
CA ASN A 50 42.16 -17.20 -28.79
C ASN A 50 42.84 -16.12 -29.64
N THR A 51 42.73 -14.84 -29.27
CA THR A 51 43.76 -13.85 -29.67
C THR A 51 43.82 -12.65 -28.72
N ASN A 52 45.03 -12.45 -28.22
CA ASN A 52 45.58 -11.31 -27.47
C ASN A 52 45.07 -9.92 -27.90
N ASN A 53 44.86 -9.04 -26.90
CA ASN A 53 45.70 -7.85 -26.76
C ASN A 53 45.67 -7.30 -25.34
N ASN A 54 46.87 -7.26 -24.75
CA ASN A 54 47.18 -6.76 -23.43
C ASN A 54 47.70 -5.33 -23.57
N THR A 55 47.08 -4.33 -22.95
CA THR A 55 47.78 -3.10 -22.55
C THR A 55 47.12 -2.50 -21.31
N GLN A 56 47.98 -2.13 -20.38
CA GLN A 56 47.76 -1.78 -18.98
C GLN A 56 46.97 -0.47 -18.77
N GLY A 57 46.28 -0.38 -17.63
CA GLY A 57 45.77 0.88 -17.08
C GLY A 57 44.96 0.68 -15.81
N ALA A 58 45.61 0.81 -14.66
CA ALA A 58 45.02 0.68 -13.32
C ALA A 58 44.13 1.87 -12.93
N SER A 59 43.02 1.65 -12.21
CA SER A 59 42.61 2.41 -11.02
C SER A 59 41.21 2.02 -10.50
N ASN A 60 41.10 2.00 -9.16
CA ASN A 60 39.95 1.63 -8.33
C ASN A 60 38.70 2.52 -8.53
N PRO A 61 37.49 2.01 -8.26
CA PRO A 61 36.29 2.83 -8.10
C PRO A 61 36.16 3.39 -6.67
N LEU A 62 36.01 4.71 -6.57
CA LEU A 62 35.81 5.48 -5.35
C LEU A 62 34.31 5.76 -5.11
N THR A 63 33.86 5.37 -3.93
CA THR A 63 32.57 5.63 -3.30
C THR A 63 32.40 7.13 -3.02
N ALA A 64 31.31 7.74 -3.50
CA ALA A 64 30.95 9.13 -3.16
C ALA A 64 29.95 9.16 -1.98
N GLN A 65 30.43 9.70 -0.85
CA GLN A 65 29.68 9.97 0.38
C GLN A 65 28.96 11.34 0.30
N LEU A 66 27.75 11.41 0.87
CA LEU A 66 27.04 12.65 1.17
C LEU A 66 27.69 13.38 2.37
N PRO A 67 27.75 14.74 2.38
CA PRO A 67 28.28 15.49 3.51
C PRO A 67 27.28 15.67 4.66
N GLN A 68 27.79 15.49 5.89
CA GLN A 68 27.16 15.77 7.18
C GLN A 68 27.42 17.23 7.61
N PHE A 69 26.44 17.87 8.26
CA PHE A 69 26.59 19.17 8.92
C PHE A 69 26.88 18.99 10.43
N PRO A 70 27.79 19.76 11.05
CA PRO A 70 28.10 19.64 12.48
C PRO A 70 27.19 20.49 13.38
N ASN A 71 26.79 19.87 14.49
CA ASN A 71 26.15 20.47 15.67
C ASN A 71 27.20 21.09 16.60
N THR A 72 26.93 22.29 17.14
CA THR A 72 27.53 22.73 18.42
C THR A 72 26.47 23.41 19.28
N ALA A 73 26.43 23.01 20.55
CA ALA A 73 25.54 23.49 21.59
C ALA A 73 26.25 24.48 22.51
N SER A 74 25.54 25.45 23.08
CA SER A 74 25.68 25.86 24.49
C SER A 74 24.60 26.86 24.91
N ARG A 75 24.10 26.67 26.13
CA ARG A 75 23.05 27.43 26.84
C ARG A 75 23.71 28.16 28.02
N PRO A 76 23.08 29.21 28.60
CA PRO A 76 22.63 29.04 29.99
C PRO A 76 21.25 29.69 30.31
N SER A 77 20.76 29.31 31.50
CA SER A 77 19.49 29.63 32.22
C SER A 77 19.32 31.11 32.64
N VAL A 78 18.13 31.65 32.95
CA VAL A 78 17.46 31.65 34.30
C VAL A 78 16.05 32.35 34.24
N SER A 79 15.05 31.72 34.91
CA SER A 79 13.84 32.16 35.68
C SER A 79 12.81 33.28 35.30
N GLY A 80 11.51 32.98 35.49
CA GLY A 80 10.47 33.89 36.06
C GLY A 80 9.14 34.12 35.27
N LEU A 81 7.96 33.81 35.86
CA LEU A 81 6.57 33.95 35.32
C LEU A 81 5.84 35.26 35.81
N PRO A 82 4.51 35.55 35.57
CA PRO A 82 3.91 36.51 34.61
C PRO A 82 2.94 37.56 35.29
N PRO A 83 1.85 38.11 34.70
CA PRO A 83 1.62 38.88 33.45
C PRO A 83 0.94 40.29 33.67
N ARG A 84 0.61 40.96 32.55
CA ARG A 84 -0.59 41.84 32.25
C ARG A 84 -0.35 43.36 32.00
N PRO A 85 -1.27 44.12 31.35
CA PRO A 85 -1.14 44.55 29.93
C PRO A 85 -1.37 46.06 29.70
N VAL A 86 -0.77 46.71 28.67
CA VAL A 86 -1.33 47.96 28.12
C VAL A 86 -0.90 48.26 26.67
N HIS A 87 -1.88 48.78 25.94
CA HIS A 87 -2.03 49.34 24.60
C HIS A 87 -0.83 49.94 23.81
N ALA A 88 -0.85 49.59 22.51
CA ALA A 88 -0.79 50.44 21.31
C ALA A 88 0.40 51.40 21.07
N ARG A 89 1.13 51.16 19.98
CA ARG A 89 1.26 52.08 18.82
C ARG A 89 2.15 51.50 17.69
N ASP A 90 1.63 51.67 16.47
CA ASP A 90 2.23 51.79 15.13
C ASP A 90 3.00 50.63 14.45
N PRO A 91 2.74 50.39 13.14
CA PRO A 91 3.29 49.27 12.40
C PRO A 91 4.69 49.57 11.87
N VAL A 92 5.67 48.77 12.28
CA VAL A 92 6.99 48.75 11.66
C VAL A 92 6.92 47.90 10.39
N THR A 93 7.15 48.57 9.27
CA THR A 93 7.30 48.00 7.93
C THR A 93 8.39 46.92 7.91
N ALA A 94 7.99 45.65 7.89
CA ALA A 94 8.88 44.55 7.57
C ALA A 94 9.15 44.54 6.05
N PRO A 95 10.40 44.30 5.59
CA PRO A 95 10.69 44.18 4.18
C PRO A 95 10.03 42.91 3.66
N ARG A 96 9.06 43.09 2.76
CA ARG A 96 8.43 42.02 1.99
C ARG A 96 9.53 41.36 1.15
N VAL A 97 9.94 40.16 1.53
CA VAL A 97 10.68 39.25 0.64
C VAL A 97 9.71 38.87 -0.49
N THR A 98 9.76 39.63 -1.57
CA THR A 98 9.06 39.32 -2.82
C THR A 98 9.71 38.10 -3.44
N LYS A 99 8.93 37.00 -3.53
CA LYS A 99 9.21 35.88 -4.43
C LYS A 99 9.52 36.46 -5.83
N PRO A 100 10.61 36.06 -6.51
CA PRO A 100 10.83 36.45 -7.89
C PRO A 100 9.98 35.54 -8.77
N GLY A 101 8.77 35.99 -9.09
CA GLY A 101 7.90 35.29 -10.02
C GLY A 101 6.78 36.23 -10.44
N VAL A 102 6.55 36.33 -11.75
CA VAL A 102 5.53 37.17 -12.41
C VAL A 102 5.95 38.62 -12.76
N GLN A 103 7.19 38.86 -13.23
CA GLN A 103 7.52 40.14 -13.92
C GLN A 103 8.30 40.01 -15.25
N MET A 104 8.37 38.84 -15.90
CA MET A 104 9.15 38.67 -17.15
C MET A 104 8.33 38.38 -18.42
N ALA A 105 7.00 38.48 -18.41
CA ALA A 105 6.15 38.04 -19.54
C ALA A 105 5.47 39.16 -20.37
N ALA A 106 5.99 40.39 -20.38
CA ALA A 106 5.27 41.53 -20.96
C ALA A 106 5.85 42.14 -22.26
N ARG A 107 6.95 41.62 -22.81
CA ARG A 107 7.50 42.13 -24.09
C ARG A 107 7.73 41.00 -25.07
N ILE A 108 6.98 41.04 -26.17
CA ILE A 108 7.15 40.15 -27.32
C ILE A 108 8.56 40.38 -27.89
N PRO A 109 9.38 39.33 -28.04
CA PRO A 109 10.68 39.42 -28.70
C PRO A 109 10.54 40.06 -30.09
N ASN A 110 11.47 40.94 -30.47
CA ASN A 110 11.49 41.53 -31.81
C ASN A 110 12.35 40.67 -32.75
N ILE A 111 11.92 39.44 -33.00
CA ILE A 111 12.63 38.48 -33.89
C ILE A 111 12.18 38.67 -35.33
N LEU A 112 10.88 38.84 -35.54
CA LEU A 112 10.28 39.24 -36.81
C LEU A 112 9.65 40.64 -36.67
N PRO A 113 9.67 41.47 -37.73
CA PRO A 113 9.02 42.79 -37.72
C PRO A 113 7.56 42.70 -37.28
N HIS A 114 7.22 43.33 -36.16
CA HIS A 114 5.93 43.13 -35.47
C HIS A 114 4.69 43.43 -36.34
N GLU A 115 4.74 44.52 -37.10
CA GLU A 115 3.63 44.99 -37.93
C GLU A 115 3.45 44.20 -39.23
N ARG A 116 4.47 43.42 -39.61
CA ARG A 116 4.46 42.69 -40.87
C ARG A 116 3.58 41.44 -40.78
N VAL A 117 2.81 41.18 -41.82
CA VAL A 117 1.98 39.98 -41.94
C VAL A 117 2.69 38.92 -42.78
N PHE A 118 2.73 37.70 -42.27
CA PHE A 118 3.38 36.54 -42.88
C PHE A 118 2.34 35.50 -43.31
N PRO A 119 2.38 35.02 -44.57
CA PRO A 119 1.45 34.02 -45.08
C PRO A 119 1.93 32.59 -44.78
N ILE A 120 1.06 31.79 -44.16
CA ILE A 120 1.31 30.37 -43.81
C ILE A 120 0.13 29.54 -44.32
N GLN A 121 0.36 28.68 -45.31
CA GLN A 121 -0.61 27.72 -45.81
C GLN A 121 -0.51 26.42 -45.01
N ILE A 122 -1.57 26.06 -44.31
CA ILE A 122 -1.70 24.80 -43.57
C ILE A 122 -2.75 23.94 -44.28
N GLY A 123 -2.34 22.82 -44.88
CA GLY A 123 -3.22 22.00 -45.69
C GLY A 123 -3.97 22.84 -46.74
N SER A 124 -5.30 22.86 -46.63
CA SER A 124 -6.17 23.62 -47.55
C SER A 124 -6.41 25.09 -47.16
N GLU A 125 -5.98 25.56 -45.98
CA GLU A 125 -6.31 26.91 -45.50
C GLU A 125 -5.07 27.83 -45.40
N LEU A 126 -5.25 29.10 -45.78
CA LEU A 126 -4.23 30.14 -45.67
C LEU A 126 -4.43 30.97 -44.39
N PHE A 127 -3.41 30.99 -43.54
CA PHE A 127 -3.34 31.80 -42.33
C PHE A 127 -2.43 33.01 -42.54
N LYS A 128 -2.84 34.15 -42.00
CA LYS A 128 -2.08 35.41 -42.04
C LYS A 128 -1.82 35.87 -40.62
N LEU A 129 -0.57 35.76 -40.17
CA LEU A 129 -0.16 36.09 -38.81
C LEU A 129 0.86 37.22 -38.81
N SER A 130 0.76 38.13 -37.83
CA SER A 130 1.72 39.21 -37.69
C SER A 130 3.07 38.70 -37.14
N GLY A 131 4.14 39.44 -37.39
CA GLY A 131 5.45 39.14 -36.81
C GLY A 131 5.43 39.18 -35.29
N ALA A 132 4.56 40.00 -34.68
CA ALA A 132 4.33 40.00 -33.24
C ALA A 132 3.75 38.67 -32.76
N SER A 133 2.73 38.14 -33.46
CA SER A 133 2.14 36.85 -33.11
C SER A 133 3.14 35.69 -33.25
N LEU A 134 3.88 35.65 -34.36
CA LEU A 134 4.88 34.59 -34.61
C LEU A 134 6.08 34.68 -33.65
N SER A 135 6.44 35.88 -33.20
CA SER A 135 7.52 36.09 -32.23
C SER A 135 7.08 35.89 -30.78
N SER A 136 5.76 35.76 -30.51
CA SER A 136 5.25 35.64 -29.15
C SER A 136 5.78 34.38 -28.45
N ASP A 137 5.78 33.25 -29.15
CA ASP A 137 6.25 31.94 -28.65
C ASP A 137 7.48 31.44 -29.42
N ALA A 138 8.48 32.31 -29.51
CA ALA A 138 9.75 32.03 -30.18
C ALA A 138 10.85 31.65 -29.16
N PRO A 139 11.91 30.92 -29.56
CA PRO A 139 12.19 30.43 -30.92
C PRO A 139 11.25 29.30 -31.33
N SER A 140 10.71 29.42 -32.54
CA SER A 140 9.79 28.48 -33.18
C SER A 140 10.17 28.25 -34.65
N TYR A 141 9.65 27.18 -35.25
CA TYR A 141 9.81 26.86 -36.66
C TYR A 141 9.44 28.06 -37.56
N PHE A 142 8.34 28.76 -37.24
CA PHE A 142 7.91 29.95 -37.97
C PHE A 142 8.91 31.10 -37.87
N SER A 143 9.36 31.41 -36.65
CA SER A 143 10.31 32.51 -36.42
C SER A 143 11.62 32.29 -37.17
N GLN A 144 12.14 31.06 -37.16
CA GLN A 144 13.37 30.70 -37.85
C GLN A 144 13.19 30.74 -39.38
N TYR A 145 12.11 30.15 -39.90
CA TYR A 145 11.86 30.10 -41.34
C TYR A 145 11.78 31.49 -41.98
N PHE A 146 10.97 32.39 -41.40
CA PHE A 146 10.82 33.74 -41.94
C PHE A 146 12.04 34.62 -41.67
N GLN A 147 12.74 34.42 -40.55
CA GLN A 147 13.98 35.14 -40.28
C GLN A 147 15.07 34.79 -41.30
N CYS A 148 15.19 33.52 -41.69
CA CYS A 148 16.11 33.09 -42.75
C CYS A 148 15.74 33.73 -44.09
N GLN A 149 14.46 33.74 -44.48
CA GLN A 149 14.04 34.40 -45.72
C GLN A 149 14.35 35.90 -45.75
N ILE A 150 14.11 36.61 -44.64
CA ILE A 150 14.44 38.05 -44.55
C ILE A 150 15.94 38.26 -44.73
N LYS A 151 16.78 37.49 -44.03
CA LYS A 151 18.24 37.58 -44.15
C LYS A 151 18.73 37.28 -45.56
N THR A 152 18.14 36.30 -46.24
CA THR A 152 18.49 35.97 -47.63
C THR A 152 18.07 37.06 -48.61
N ALA A 153 16.90 37.68 -48.42
CA ALA A 153 16.46 38.81 -49.24
C ALA A 153 17.39 40.03 -49.05
N GLU A 154 17.74 40.34 -47.80
CA GLU A 154 18.68 41.41 -47.46
C GLU A 154 20.07 41.17 -48.09
N SER A 155 20.58 39.93 -48.04
CA SER A 155 21.87 39.60 -48.67
C SER A 155 21.85 39.69 -50.19
N ASN A 156 20.69 39.44 -50.81
CA ASN A 156 20.52 39.50 -52.26
C ASN A 156 20.15 40.91 -52.75
N GLY A 157 19.96 41.89 -51.85
CA GLY A 157 19.52 43.24 -52.19
C GLY A 157 18.08 43.32 -52.73
N GLU A 158 17.26 42.31 -52.43
CA GLU A 158 15.87 42.26 -52.86
C GLU A 158 14.95 42.97 -51.85
N ASP A 159 13.86 43.55 -52.34
CA ASP A 159 12.83 44.12 -51.48
C ASP A 159 12.17 43.03 -50.63
N ILE A 160 12.31 43.14 -49.31
CA ILE A 160 11.73 42.21 -48.32
C ILE A 160 10.23 42.03 -48.58
N ASN A 161 9.51 43.07 -49.03
CA ASN A 161 8.08 43.02 -49.36
C ASN A 161 7.72 42.00 -50.44
N THR A 162 8.57 41.81 -51.43
CA THR A 162 8.35 40.88 -52.56
C THR A 162 9.01 39.51 -52.35
N SER A 163 10.06 39.43 -51.53
CA SER A 163 10.85 38.20 -51.40
C SER A 163 10.30 37.18 -50.39
N ILE A 164 9.37 37.57 -49.52
CA ILE A 164 8.77 36.63 -48.55
C ILE A 164 7.77 35.71 -49.23
N ARG A 165 8.10 34.43 -49.25
CA ARG A 165 7.27 33.36 -49.79
C ARG A 165 6.32 32.80 -48.73
N THR A 166 5.19 32.27 -49.19
CA THR A 166 4.24 31.55 -48.33
C THR A 166 4.88 30.27 -47.81
N LEU A 167 4.78 30.03 -46.50
CA LEU A 167 5.20 28.78 -45.88
C LEU A 167 4.11 27.74 -46.07
N TYR A 168 4.42 26.59 -46.67
CA TYR A 168 3.47 25.50 -46.90
C TYR A 168 3.73 24.33 -45.94
N ILE A 169 2.69 23.87 -45.25
CA ILE A 169 2.77 22.79 -44.27
C ILE A 169 1.57 21.84 -44.45
N ASP A 170 1.84 20.55 -44.61
CA ASP A 170 0.83 19.50 -44.77
C ASP A 170 0.33 19.00 -43.40
N ARG A 171 -0.46 19.85 -42.71
CA ARG A 171 -1.03 19.61 -41.38
C ARG A 171 -2.50 20.01 -41.34
N ASP A 172 -3.20 19.63 -40.28
CA ASP A 172 -4.64 19.89 -40.12
C ASP A 172 -4.93 21.37 -39.79
N PRO A 173 -5.73 22.09 -40.62
CA PRO A 173 -6.09 23.49 -40.36
C PRO A 173 -6.86 23.70 -39.07
N SER A 174 -7.65 22.70 -38.64
CA SER A 174 -8.52 22.84 -37.48
C SER A 174 -7.70 22.95 -36.19
N THR A 175 -6.65 22.13 -36.05
CA THR A 175 -5.70 22.18 -34.95
C THR A 175 -4.84 23.45 -35.00
N PHE A 176 -4.43 23.87 -36.21
CA PHE A 176 -3.65 25.11 -36.36
C PHE A 176 -4.42 26.38 -36.01
N ARG A 177 -5.75 26.39 -36.16
CA ARG A 177 -6.58 27.52 -35.71
C ARG A 177 -6.40 27.77 -34.21
N ASP A 178 -6.35 26.72 -33.41
CA ASP A 178 -6.08 26.83 -31.97
C ASP A 178 -4.64 27.35 -31.72
N ILE A 179 -3.64 26.86 -32.45
CA ILE A 179 -2.26 27.37 -32.39
C ILE A 179 -2.18 28.86 -32.77
N SER A 180 -2.95 29.29 -33.76
CA SER A 180 -3.00 30.68 -34.18
C SER A 180 -3.55 31.60 -33.08
N LEU A 181 -4.56 31.12 -32.33
CA LEU A 181 -5.10 31.83 -31.17
C LEU A 181 -4.04 31.94 -30.06
N HIS A 182 -3.29 30.87 -29.78
CA HIS A 182 -2.17 30.90 -28.83
C HIS A 182 -1.10 31.92 -29.22
N LEU A 183 -0.69 31.94 -30.49
CA LEU A 183 0.30 32.89 -31.00
C LEU A 183 -0.21 34.34 -30.97
N GLN A 184 -1.52 34.54 -31.02
CA GLN A 184 -2.16 35.85 -30.82
C GLN A 184 -2.26 36.25 -29.34
N GLY A 185 -1.95 35.34 -28.42
CA GLY A 185 -1.95 35.57 -26.98
C GLY A 185 -3.18 35.05 -26.24
N TYR A 186 -4.09 34.33 -26.91
CA TYR A 186 -5.24 33.70 -26.26
C TYR A 186 -4.86 32.39 -25.58
N HIS A 187 -5.51 32.07 -24.47
CA HIS A 187 -5.35 30.77 -23.81
C HIS A 187 -6.16 29.70 -24.55
N VAL A 188 -5.51 28.63 -24.97
CA VAL A 188 -6.12 27.49 -25.66
C VAL A 188 -6.34 26.33 -24.68
N HIS A 189 -7.52 25.72 -24.71
CA HIS A 189 -7.81 24.53 -23.90
C HIS A 189 -8.17 23.33 -24.80
N PRO A 190 -7.60 22.14 -24.54
CA PRO A 190 -7.98 20.91 -25.22
C PRO A 190 -9.46 20.57 -24.99
N ARG A 191 -10.10 19.92 -25.98
CA ARG A 191 -11.54 19.58 -25.94
C ARG A 191 -11.76 18.15 -25.46
N ASP A 192 -10.92 17.25 -25.92
CA ASP A 192 -10.89 15.83 -25.60
C ASP A 192 -9.45 15.30 -25.73
N GLY A 193 -9.25 14.00 -25.46
CA GLY A 193 -7.93 13.39 -25.55
C GLY A 193 -7.35 13.39 -26.97
N THR A 194 -8.20 13.22 -27.98
CA THR A 194 -7.77 13.21 -29.38
C THR A 194 -7.25 14.59 -29.80
N HIS A 195 -7.97 15.64 -29.44
CA HIS A 195 -7.59 17.01 -29.68
C HIS A 195 -6.32 17.38 -28.91
N PHE A 196 -6.21 16.95 -27.64
CA PHE A 196 -4.99 17.16 -26.84
C PHE A 196 -3.74 16.61 -27.53
N VAL A 197 -3.79 15.34 -27.96
CA VAL A 197 -2.64 14.68 -28.60
C VAL A 197 -2.27 15.36 -29.92
N ARG A 198 -3.26 15.73 -30.74
CA ARG A 198 -3.02 16.47 -32.00
C ARG A 198 -2.38 17.83 -31.75
N LEU A 199 -2.98 18.61 -30.84
CA LEU A 199 -2.51 19.95 -30.51
C LEU A 199 -1.10 19.92 -29.91
N PHE A 200 -0.82 18.97 -29.03
CA PHE A 200 0.50 18.79 -28.43
C PHE A 200 1.55 18.37 -29.48
N ALA A 201 1.23 17.42 -30.35
CA ALA A 201 2.13 16.98 -31.42
C ALA A 201 2.46 18.13 -32.40
N ASP A 202 1.49 18.96 -32.74
CA ASP A 202 1.71 20.12 -33.60
C ASP A 202 2.48 21.23 -32.86
N ALA A 203 2.17 21.50 -31.58
CA ALA A 203 2.95 22.44 -30.76
C ALA A 203 4.43 22.05 -30.68
N GLN A 204 4.73 20.76 -30.59
CA GLN A 204 6.08 20.22 -30.66
C GLN A 204 6.70 20.38 -32.05
N PHE A 205 5.98 20.01 -33.11
CA PHE A 205 6.46 20.15 -34.50
C PHE A 205 6.86 21.59 -34.82
N TYR A 206 6.04 22.57 -34.40
CA TYR A 206 6.34 23.98 -34.57
C TYR A 206 7.34 24.53 -33.56
N SER A 207 7.76 23.73 -32.57
CA SER A 207 8.64 24.13 -31.47
C SER A 207 8.10 25.36 -30.72
N LEU A 208 6.93 25.22 -30.11
CA LEU A 208 6.23 26.29 -29.36
C LEU A 208 6.41 26.08 -27.84
N PRO A 209 7.49 26.57 -27.22
CA PRO A 209 7.85 26.21 -25.84
C PRO A 209 6.81 26.64 -24.81
N ARG A 210 6.17 27.81 -24.96
CA ARG A 210 5.13 28.26 -24.02
C ARG A 210 3.86 27.45 -24.17
N LEU A 211 3.44 27.12 -25.41
CA LEU A 211 2.27 26.25 -25.61
C LEU A 211 2.51 24.85 -25.06
N ILE A 212 3.69 24.27 -25.31
CA ILE A 212 4.06 22.95 -24.77
C ILE A 212 4.02 22.97 -23.24
N SER A 213 4.58 24.00 -22.62
CA SER A 213 4.58 24.16 -21.16
C SER A 213 3.15 24.29 -20.61
N GLN A 214 2.31 25.10 -21.26
CA GLN A 214 0.90 25.25 -20.88
C GLN A 214 0.14 23.91 -20.98
N LEU A 215 0.27 23.19 -22.10
CA LEU A 215 -0.38 21.88 -22.29
C LEU A 215 0.16 20.81 -21.33
N TYR A 216 1.40 20.94 -20.86
CA TYR A 216 1.98 20.06 -19.86
C TYR A 216 1.32 20.24 -18.49
N GLU A 217 0.93 21.47 -18.13
CA GLU A 217 0.24 21.80 -16.88
C GLU A 217 -1.25 21.46 -16.92
N GLU A 218 -1.83 21.31 -18.12
CA GLU A 218 -3.24 20.99 -18.31
C GLU A 218 -3.65 19.61 -17.77
N SER A 219 -4.97 19.41 -17.65
CA SER A 219 -5.55 18.13 -17.22
C SER A 219 -5.06 16.94 -18.04
N ILE A 220 -4.97 15.78 -17.41
CA ILE A 220 -4.58 14.54 -18.08
C ILE A 220 -5.79 13.98 -18.80
N PHE A 221 -5.67 13.78 -20.12
CA PHE A 221 -6.71 13.15 -20.94
C PHE A 221 -6.32 11.71 -21.26
N MET A 222 -7.13 10.76 -20.83
CA MET A 222 -6.90 9.35 -21.13
C MET A 222 -8.14 8.48 -20.98
N SER A 223 -8.11 7.29 -21.57
CA SER A 223 -9.22 6.33 -21.53
C SER A 223 -8.96 5.23 -20.51
N ILE A 224 -9.95 4.91 -19.69
CA ILE A 224 -9.89 3.78 -18.74
C ILE A 224 -11.11 2.90 -18.99
N GLY A 225 -10.85 1.64 -19.35
CA GLY A 225 -11.87 0.75 -19.90
C GLY A 225 -12.45 1.33 -21.18
N HIS A 226 -13.75 1.62 -21.17
CA HIS A 226 -14.51 2.14 -22.31
C HIS A 226 -14.86 3.63 -22.20
N ARG A 227 -14.32 4.34 -21.18
CA ARG A 227 -14.69 5.75 -20.90
C ARG A 227 -13.45 6.65 -20.91
N GLU A 228 -13.60 7.83 -21.50
CA GLU A 228 -12.60 8.89 -21.47
C GLU A 228 -12.70 9.71 -20.19
N PHE A 229 -11.55 10.10 -19.64
CA PHE A 229 -11.44 10.91 -18.44
C PHE A 229 -10.55 12.13 -18.68
N GLN A 230 -11.02 13.29 -18.22
CA GLN A 230 -10.23 14.48 -17.98
C GLN A 230 -9.91 14.54 -16.49
N ILE A 231 -8.64 14.38 -16.14
CA ILE A 231 -8.18 14.25 -14.76
C ILE A 231 -7.33 15.46 -14.38
N PRO A 232 -7.86 16.36 -13.53
CA PRO A 232 -7.09 17.47 -12.99
C PRO A 232 -5.87 16.96 -12.18
N ARG A 233 -4.70 17.56 -12.38
CA ARG A 233 -3.44 17.10 -11.77
C ARG A 233 -3.37 17.36 -10.27
N ASP A 234 -4.06 18.40 -9.82
CA ASP A 234 -4.19 18.79 -8.42
C ASP A 234 -4.85 17.70 -7.57
N LEU A 235 -5.66 16.82 -8.17
CA LEU A 235 -6.24 15.65 -7.48
C LEU A 235 -5.20 14.68 -6.89
N PHE A 236 -3.95 14.75 -7.34
CA PHE A 236 -2.89 13.85 -6.86
C PHE A 236 -2.00 14.48 -5.79
N GLN A 237 -2.21 15.73 -5.39
CA GLN A 237 -1.33 16.45 -4.46
C GLN A 237 -1.35 15.88 -3.03
N ASP A 238 -2.38 15.10 -2.68
CA ASP A 238 -2.49 14.41 -1.41
C ASP A 238 -1.25 13.55 -1.08
N PRO A 239 -0.75 13.56 0.17
CA PRO A 239 0.37 12.73 0.60
C PRO A 239 0.18 11.25 0.23
N GLY A 240 1.22 10.64 -0.33
CA GLY A 240 1.20 9.23 -0.72
C GLY A 240 0.49 8.93 -2.05
N ASN A 241 -0.09 9.93 -2.73
CA ASN A 241 -0.67 9.75 -4.06
C ASN A 241 0.28 10.22 -5.18
N LEU A 242 1.50 10.65 -4.85
CA LEU A 242 2.59 10.95 -5.80
C LEU A 242 3.90 10.27 -5.35
N PRO A 243 4.74 9.79 -6.28
CA PRO A 243 4.44 9.60 -7.70
C PRO A 243 3.42 8.47 -7.93
N ASN A 244 2.58 8.61 -8.95
CA ASN A 244 1.57 7.63 -9.35
C ASN A 244 1.65 7.27 -10.84
N TYR A 245 0.79 6.36 -11.29
CA TYR A 245 0.73 5.93 -12.70
C TYR A 245 0.61 7.10 -13.67
N PHE A 246 -0.23 8.09 -13.37
CA PHE A 246 -0.51 9.24 -14.21
C PHE A 246 0.67 10.22 -14.24
N SER A 247 1.29 10.51 -13.10
CA SER A 247 2.48 11.39 -13.05
C SER A 247 3.70 10.75 -13.71
N LEU A 248 3.86 9.43 -13.59
CA LEU A 248 4.99 8.69 -14.15
C LEU A 248 4.81 8.46 -15.66
N GLY A 249 3.64 7.97 -16.08
CA GLY A 249 3.33 7.73 -17.48
C GLY A 249 3.34 9.01 -18.30
N PHE A 250 2.75 10.09 -17.76
CA PHE A 250 2.79 11.39 -18.43
C PHE A 250 4.22 11.91 -18.58
N ALA A 251 5.09 11.68 -17.59
CA ALA A 251 6.48 12.09 -17.71
C ALA A 251 7.21 11.34 -18.83
N ILE A 252 6.96 10.03 -18.99
CA ILE A 252 7.59 9.22 -20.04
C ILE A 252 7.09 9.61 -21.44
N PHE A 253 5.79 9.91 -21.59
CA PHE A 253 5.22 10.27 -22.89
C PHE A 253 5.41 11.74 -23.26
N PHE A 254 5.80 12.63 -22.34
CA PHE A 254 5.77 14.08 -22.58
C PHE A 254 6.96 14.89 -22.01
N SER A 255 7.87 14.31 -21.20
CA SER A 255 8.95 15.07 -20.53
C SER A 255 10.31 15.06 -21.21
N SER A 256 10.59 14.20 -22.19
CA SER A 256 11.87 14.15 -22.90
C SER A 256 11.75 14.79 -24.29
N PRO A 257 12.20 16.05 -24.49
CA PRO A 257 12.23 16.67 -25.82
C PRO A 257 12.88 15.80 -26.90
N ASP A 258 13.84 14.96 -26.48
CA ASP A 258 14.71 14.17 -27.36
C ASP A 258 14.21 12.74 -27.62
N ASP A 259 13.25 12.20 -26.85
CA ASP A 259 12.85 10.78 -26.97
C ASP A 259 11.39 10.58 -26.51
N LEU A 260 10.45 11.04 -27.34
CA LEU A 260 9.03 11.21 -27.00
C LEU A 260 8.12 10.04 -27.44
N PHE A 261 8.65 9.10 -28.19
CA PHE A 261 7.99 7.82 -28.48
C PHE A 261 9.10 6.78 -28.63
N PRO A 262 9.33 5.93 -27.62
CA PRO A 262 10.37 4.91 -27.70
C PRO A 262 10.20 4.08 -28.98
N GLY A 263 11.17 4.19 -29.89
CA GLY A 263 11.16 3.45 -31.17
C GLY A 263 10.58 4.20 -32.39
N LEU A 264 10.32 5.51 -32.31
CA LEU A 264 9.90 6.34 -33.45
C LEU A 264 10.98 7.40 -33.76
N ASP A 265 11.77 7.14 -34.80
CA ASP A 265 12.76 8.10 -35.31
C ASP A 265 12.05 9.29 -35.99
N ARG A 266 12.44 10.51 -35.61
CA ARG A 266 11.75 11.76 -35.99
C ARG A 266 12.45 12.51 -37.12
N GLU A 267 13.66 12.11 -37.49
CA GLU A 267 14.38 12.72 -38.59
C GLU A 267 13.61 12.50 -39.91
N GLY A 268 13.01 13.57 -40.45
CA GLY A 268 12.31 13.54 -41.74
C GLY A 268 10.81 13.22 -41.72
N LEU A 269 10.14 13.19 -40.55
CA LEU A 269 8.68 13.04 -40.49
C LEU A 269 7.98 14.34 -40.93
N ILE A 270 7.69 14.43 -42.23
CA ILE A 270 6.92 15.54 -42.83
C ILE A 270 5.46 15.55 -42.33
N ARG A 271 4.92 14.39 -41.92
CA ARG A 271 3.53 14.21 -41.51
C ARG A 271 3.38 13.93 -40.01
N PRO A 272 2.23 14.28 -39.39
CA PRO A 272 1.97 13.92 -38.00
C PRO A 272 2.00 12.39 -37.83
N PRO A 273 2.65 11.86 -36.79
CA PRO A 273 2.45 10.48 -36.41
C PRO A 273 1.00 10.26 -35.94
N SER A 274 0.43 9.09 -36.26
CA SER A 274 -0.90 8.69 -35.80
C SER A 274 -0.85 8.27 -34.34
N ILE A 275 -0.81 9.25 -33.44
CA ILE A 275 -0.76 9.01 -31.99
C ILE A 275 -2.18 8.92 -31.43
N LEU A 276 -2.45 7.87 -30.67
CA LEU A 276 -3.70 7.72 -29.91
C LEU A 276 -3.54 8.24 -28.49
N PRO A 277 -4.62 8.76 -27.87
CA PRO A 277 -4.62 9.07 -26.45
C PRO A 277 -4.23 7.84 -25.61
N PRO A 278 -3.51 8.02 -24.49
CA PRO A 278 -3.19 6.91 -23.59
C PRO A 278 -4.44 6.18 -23.13
N GLN A 279 -4.35 4.85 -23.00
CA GLN A 279 -5.49 4.02 -22.60
C GLN A 279 -5.10 2.87 -21.67
N VAL A 280 -6.01 2.54 -20.75
CA VAL A 280 -5.93 1.39 -19.84
C VAL A 280 -7.18 0.51 -20.04
N PRO A 281 -7.17 -0.40 -21.03
CA PRO A 281 -8.37 -1.14 -21.41
C PRO A 281 -8.78 -2.21 -20.38
N GLY A 282 -7.84 -2.77 -19.63
CA GLY A 282 -8.09 -3.88 -18.68
C GLY A 282 -8.69 -3.47 -17.33
N ARG A 283 -9.23 -2.26 -17.19
CA ARG A 283 -9.71 -1.71 -15.92
C ARG A 283 -11.14 -1.18 -16.04
N SER A 284 -11.85 -1.17 -14.92
CA SER A 284 -13.24 -0.70 -14.89
C SER A 284 -13.29 0.82 -14.82
N ALA A 285 -14.00 1.42 -15.77
CA ALA A 285 -14.26 2.85 -15.76
C ALA A 285 -14.98 3.28 -14.48
N ASP A 286 -15.95 2.50 -14.02
CA ASP A 286 -16.82 2.85 -12.88
C ASP A 286 -16.05 2.85 -11.56
N ILE A 287 -15.23 1.81 -11.33
CA ILE A 287 -14.33 1.77 -10.18
C ILE A 287 -13.38 2.97 -10.20
N PHE A 288 -12.82 3.32 -11.36
CA PHE A 288 -11.94 4.46 -11.46
C PHE A 288 -12.65 5.80 -11.18
N ALA A 289 -13.90 5.98 -11.61
CA ALA A 289 -14.66 7.18 -11.27
C ALA A 289 -14.90 7.32 -9.76
N GLU A 290 -15.14 6.20 -9.07
CA GLU A 290 -15.25 6.19 -7.61
C GLU A 290 -13.92 6.51 -6.93
N LEU A 291 -12.79 6.02 -7.46
CA LEU A 291 -11.45 6.43 -6.99
C LEU A 291 -11.22 7.93 -7.18
N LEU A 292 -11.64 8.51 -8.31
CA LEU A 292 -11.58 9.96 -8.51
C LEU A 292 -12.51 10.72 -7.56
N HIS A 293 -13.66 10.15 -7.17
CA HIS A 293 -14.54 10.73 -6.18
C HIS A 293 -13.87 10.79 -4.80
N LEU A 294 -13.17 9.72 -4.41
CA LEU A 294 -12.36 9.67 -3.19
C LEU A 294 -11.18 10.64 -3.21
N LEU A 295 -10.47 10.76 -4.34
CA LEU A 295 -9.35 11.71 -4.49
C LEU A 295 -9.80 13.17 -4.40
N ARG A 296 -11.04 13.47 -4.80
CA ARG A 296 -11.67 14.79 -4.59
C ARG A 296 -12.05 15.05 -3.12
N GLY A 297 -11.90 14.06 -2.24
CA GLY A 297 -12.25 14.14 -0.83
C GLY A 297 -13.69 13.74 -0.50
N TYR A 298 -14.47 13.26 -1.47
CA TYR A 298 -15.83 12.78 -1.22
C TYR A 298 -15.83 11.33 -0.74
N PRO A 299 -16.65 10.97 0.26
CA PRO A 299 -16.75 9.59 0.72
C PRO A 299 -17.39 8.70 -0.35
N VAL A 300 -16.93 7.45 -0.45
CA VAL A 300 -17.56 6.42 -1.28
C VAL A 300 -18.16 5.34 -0.38
N GLU A 301 -19.41 4.99 -0.65
CA GLU A 301 -20.10 3.92 0.04
C GLU A 301 -19.55 2.54 -0.38
N ILE A 302 -19.10 1.77 0.60
CA ILE A 302 -18.60 0.42 0.36
C ILE A 302 -19.78 -0.56 0.36
N ARG A 303 -20.31 -0.82 -0.83
CA ARG A 303 -21.45 -1.72 -1.10
C ARG A 303 -21.24 -3.18 -0.67
N SER A 304 -20.02 -3.69 -0.85
CA SER A 304 -19.66 -5.07 -0.50
C SER A 304 -18.15 -5.21 -0.32
N GLU A 305 -17.71 -6.35 0.21
CA GLU A 305 -16.28 -6.65 0.30
C GLU A 305 -15.67 -6.84 -1.09
N GLU A 306 -16.38 -7.45 -2.05
CA GLU A 306 -15.88 -7.55 -3.43
C GLU A 306 -15.68 -6.17 -4.06
N HIS A 307 -16.60 -5.24 -3.78
CA HIS A 307 -16.48 -3.86 -4.23
C HIS A 307 -15.24 -3.18 -3.64
N ARG A 308 -15.00 -3.32 -2.33
CA ARG A 308 -13.80 -2.80 -1.68
C ARG A 308 -12.52 -3.39 -2.30
N GLN A 309 -12.50 -4.69 -2.56
CA GLN A 309 -11.36 -5.35 -3.18
C GLN A 309 -11.13 -4.87 -4.62
N ALA A 310 -12.18 -4.57 -5.38
CA ALA A 310 -12.05 -3.97 -6.70
C ALA A 310 -11.43 -2.56 -6.63
N LEU A 311 -11.88 -1.73 -5.69
CA LEU A 311 -11.29 -0.40 -5.42
C LEU A 311 -9.81 -0.52 -5.04
N LEU A 312 -9.46 -1.36 -4.06
CA LEU A 312 -8.08 -1.57 -3.60
C LEU A 312 -7.17 -2.08 -4.73
N ARG A 313 -7.66 -3.00 -5.57
CA ARG A 313 -6.91 -3.55 -6.70
C ARG A 313 -6.54 -2.48 -7.73
N ASP A 314 -7.48 -1.60 -8.07
CA ASP A 314 -7.23 -0.52 -9.03
C ASP A 314 -6.43 0.62 -8.38
N CYS A 315 -6.67 0.92 -7.10
CA CYS A 315 -5.88 1.85 -6.30
C CYS A 315 -4.39 1.48 -6.27
N ARG A 316 -4.08 0.18 -6.06
CA ARG A 316 -2.71 -0.37 -6.12
C ARG A 316 -2.11 -0.29 -7.52
N TYR A 317 -2.90 -0.59 -8.56
CA TYR A 317 -2.46 -0.49 -9.95
C TYR A 317 -2.04 0.93 -10.32
N PHE A 318 -2.83 1.92 -9.92
CA PHE A 318 -2.52 3.33 -10.16
C PHE A 318 -1.50 3.92 -9.18
N ASN A 319 -1.07 3.14 -8.18
CA ASN A 319 -0.11 3.52 -7.14
C ASN A 319 -0.56 4.70 -6.27
N PHE A 320 -1.85 4.75 -5.91
CA PHE A 320 -2.39 5.72 -4.95
C PHE A 320 -2.25 5.18 -3.52
N LYS A 321 -1.05 5.28 -2.93
CA LYS A 321 -0.75 4.67 -1.62
C LYS A 321 -1.53 5.32 -0.48
N GLY A 322 -1.70 6.64 -0.53
CA GLY A 322 -2.49 7.37 0.47
C GLY A 322 -3.96 6.95 0.42
N LEU A 323 -4.51 6.82 -0.79
CA LEU A 323 -5.88 6.36 -0.99
C LEU A 323 -6.06 4.89 -0.58
N GLU A 324 -5.08 4.03 -0.84
CA GLU A 324 -5.10 2.63 -0.41
C GLU A 324 -5.27 2.53 1.12
N GLN A 325 -4.52 3.34 1.88
CA GLN A 325 -4.61 3.37 3.34
C GLN A 325 -5.97 3.86 3.86
N LYS A 326 -6.66 4.74 3.11
CA LYS A 326 -8.04 5.17 3.43
C LYS A 326 -9.06 4.04 3.19
N LEU A 327 -8.83 3.20 2.18
CA LEU A 327 -9.73 2.12 1.75
C LEU A 327 -9.59 0.82 2.54
N ILE A 328 -8.44 0.59 3.19
CA ILE A 328 -8.21 -0.60 4.02
C ILE A 328 -9.27 -0.69 5.13
N PRO A 329 -9.87 -1.88 5.39
CA PRO A 329 -10.77 -2.08 6.52
C PRO A 329 -10.09 -1.78 7.86
N HIS A 330 -10.64 -0.84 8.62
CA HIS A 330 -10.14 -0.50 9.94
C HIS A 330 -11.29 0.02 10.82
N ALA A 331 -11.11 -0.07 12.13
CA ALA A 331 -11.99 0.56 13.10
C ALA A 331 -11.18 1.45 14.03
N LEU A 332 -11.62 2.70 14.21
CA LEU A 332 -11.06 3.61 15.20
C LEU A 332 -12.00 3.66 16.41
N ALA A 333 -11.43 3.51 17.60
CA ALA A 333 -12.17 3.57 18.85
C ALA A 333 -11.39 4.38 19.89
N TYR A 334 -12.08 4.76 20.98
CA TYR A 334 -11.43 5.32 22.16
C TYR A 334 -11.73 4.45 23.36
N SER A 335 -10.69 3.85 23.93
CA SER A 335 -10.77 3.03 25.12
C SER A 335 -10.79 3.91 26.36
N GLN A 336 -11.96 4.00 27.00
CA GLN A 336 -12.14 4.77 28.22
C GLN A 336 -11.35 4.18 29.40
N ALA A 337 -11.22 2.86 29.48
CA ALA A 337 -10.46 2.21 30.55
C ALA A 337 -8.98 2.59 30.51
N ARG A 338 -8.40 2.66 29.30
CA ARG A 338 -6.98 2.98 29.08
C ARG A 338 -6.72 4.46 28.81
N GLN A 339 -7.77 5.25 28.56
CA GLN A 339 -7.70 6.64 28.10
C GLN A 339 -6.85 6.79 26.82
N ARG A 340 -7.00 5.85 25.86
CA ARG A 340 -6.23 5.81 24.61
C ARG A 340 -7.13 5.66 23.39
N HIS A 341 -6.71 6.24 22.27
CA HIS A 341 -7.24 5.89 20.96
C HIS A 341 -6.69 4.53 20.54
N GLU A 342 -7.54 3.70 19.95
CA GLU A 342 -7.21 2.38 19.46
C GLU A 342 -7.56 2.28 17.96
N ILE A 343 -6.76 1.51 17.23
CA ILE A 343 -7.02 1.17 15.83
C ILE A 343 -7.03 -0.35 15.67
N THR A 344 -8.15 -0.88 15.19
CA THR A 344 -8.28 -2.29 14.81
C THR A 344 -7.95 -2.46 13.34
N LEU A 345 -6.99 -3.34 13.04
CA LEU A 345 -6.49 -3.61 11.69
C LEU A 345 -6.14 -5.08 11.53
N ARG A 346 -6.35 -5.62 10.34
CA ARG A 346 -5.93 -6.99 10.02
C ARG A 346 -4.43 -7.06 9.80
N ILE A 347 -3.82 -8.19 10.17
CA ILE A 347 -2.37 -8.39 10.02
C ILE A 347 -1.88 -8.24 8.57
N GLU A 348 -2.71 -8.57 7.59
CA GLU A 348 -2.37 -8.41 6.17
C GLU A 348 -2.19 -6.96 5.73
N ASP A 349 -2.85 -6.03 6.42
CA ASP A 349 -2.93 -4.61 6.08
C ASP A 349 -1.95 -3.72 6.89
N VAL A 350 -1.26 -4.30 7.87
CA VAL A 350 -0.27 -3.58 8.69
C VAL A 350 1.01 -3.33 7.89
N LEU A 351 1.33 -2.06 7.67
CA LEU A 351 2.60 -1.62 7.08
C LEU A 351 3.68 -1.32 8.11
N LYS A 352 4.92 -1.80 7.88
CA LYS A 352 6.08 -1.58 8.76
C LYS A 352 6.36 -0.11 9.13
N SER A 353 6.05 0.82 8.25
CA SER A 353 6.27 2.26 8.45
C SER A 353 5.32 2.87 9.46
N GLY A 354 4.15 2.28 9.66
CA GLY A 354 3.15 2.75 10.62
C GLY A 354 3.37 2.28 12.06
N ILE A 355 4.25 1.29 12.26
CA ILE A 355 4.50 0.67 13.58
C ILE A 355 5.39 1.56 14.44
N SER A 356 4.96 1.78 15.68
CA SER A 356 5.72 2.44 16.75
C SER A 356 5.50 1.70 18.06
N VAL A 357 6.40 1.89 19.04
CA VAL A 357 6.24 1.33 20.38
C VAL A 357 6.22 2.49 21.37
N LEU A 358 5.15 2.58 22.16
CA LEU A 358 5.03 3.56 23.23
C LEU A 358 5.42 2.90 24.55
N SER A 359 6.47 3.41 25.20
CA SER A 359 6.88 2.94 26.52
C SER A 359 5.86 3.37 27.58
N GLU A 360 5.49 2.43 28.44
CA GLU A 360 4.56 2.59 29.54
C GLU A 360 5.04 1.76 30.74
N PRO A 361 6.11 2.23 31.42
CA PRO A 361 6.70 1.49 32.52
C PRO A 361 5.70 1.36 33.68
N THR A 362 5.62 0.16 34.24
CA THR A 362 4.83 -0.15 35.43
C THR A 362 5.77 -0.37 36.62
N LEU A 363 5.22 -0.39 37.84
CA LEU A 363 6.01 -0.65 39.05
C LEU A 363 6.67 -2.05 39.03
N SER A 364 6.04 -3.02 38.37
CA SER A 364 6.53 -4.39 38.23
C SER A 364 7.42 -4.60 37.00
N ASP A 365 7.31 -3.74 35.98
CA ASP A 365 8.05 -3.85 34.74
C ASP A 365 8.36 -2.49 34.11
N SER A 366 9.63 -2.08 34.20
CA SER A 366 10.13 -0.82 33.64
C SER A 366 10.30 -0.84 32.12
N LEU A 367 10.27 -2.01 31.48
CA LEU A 367 10.37 -2.18 30.02
C LEU A 367 9.00 -2.34 29.37
N ALA A 368 7.93 -2.22 30.14
CA ALA A 368 6.57 -2.33 29.65
C ALA A 368 6.27 -1.24 28.59
N GLY A 369 5.54 -1.64 27.56
CA GLY A 369 5.10 -0.74 26.49
C GLY A 369 4.07 -1.40 25.58
N TRP A 370 3.47 -0.61 24.70
CA TRP A 370 2.43 -1.06 23.78
C TRP A 370 2.77 -0.70 22.36
N VAL A 371 2.43 -1.59 21.43
CA VAL A 371 2.60 -1.33 20.00
C VAL A 371 1.47 -0.43 19.53
N ASN A 372 1.84 0.68 18.89
CA ASN A 372 0.92 1.63 18.30
C ASN A 372 1.08 1.64 16.77
N TYR A 373 0.02 2.05 16.09
CA TYR A 373 -0.03 2.13 14.64
C TYR A 373 -0.62 3.46 14.16
N ALA A 374 0.00 4.05 13.15
CA ALA A 374 -0.54 5.15 12.35
C ALA A 374 -0.56 4.70 10.89
N ARG A 375 -1.71 4.80 10.21
CA ARG A 375 -1.78 4.51 8.77
C ARG A 375 -0.92 5.52 8.02
N PRO A 376 0.08 5.05 7.23
CA PRO A 376 0.94 5.95 6.48
C PRO A 376 0.14 6.92 5.60
N TYR A 377 0.56 8.18 5.54
CA TYR A 377 -0.06 9.26 4.75
C TYR A 377 -1.45 9.72 5.18
N VAL A 378 -2.12 9.01 6.09
CA VAL A 378 -3.52 9.29 6.47
C VAL A 378 -3.62 9.77 7.91
N ASP A 379 -2.95 9.10 8.85
CA ASP A 379 -3.06 9.42 10.27
C ASP A 379 -1.91 10.33 10.73
N ASP A 380 -2.26 11.41 11.44
CA ASP A 380 -1.29 12.32 12.06
C ASP A 380 -0.65 11.75 13.33
N LYS A 381 -1.39 10.89 14.05
CA LYS A 381 -1.01 10.34 15.35
C LYS A 381 -1.21 8.83 15.37
N ALA A 382 -0.29 8.12 16.03
CA ALA A 382 -0.43 6.69 16.25
C ALA A 382 -1.45 6.39 17.37
N ALA A 383 -2.27 5.37 17.15
CA ALA A 383 -3.22 4.80 18.09
C ALA A 383 -2.75 3.42 18.55
N GLU A 384 -3.19 2.95 19.71
CA GLU A 384 -2.85 1.61 20.20
C GLU A 384 -3.38 0.54 19.23
N LEU A 385 -2.52 -0.38 18.80
CA LEU A 385 -2.86 -1.35 17.76
C LEU A 385 -3.60 -2.54 18.36
N VAL A 386 -4.81 -2.77 17.86
CA VAL A 386 -5.57 -4.00 18.04
C VAL A 386 -5.46 -4.81 16.75
N LEU A 387 -4.59 -5.82 16.77
CA LEU A 387 -4.29 -6.67 15.63
C LEU A 387 -5.37 -7.76 15.47
N GLU A 388 -6.05 -7.77 14.34
CA GLU A 388 -6.99 -8.83 13.96
C GLU A 388 -6.27 -9.92 13.14
N ILE A 389 -6.42 -11.17 13.58
CA ILE A 389 -5.92 -12.36 12.89
C ILE A 389 -7.10 -13.32 12.70
N GLY A 390 -7.46 -13.55 11.44
CA GLY A 390 -8.59 -14.40 11.05
C GLY A 390 -8.18 -15.71 10.38
N ALA A 391 -9.16 -16.33 9.71
CA ALA A 391 -9.01 -17.49 8.83
C ALA A 391 -8.41 -18.74 9.50
N GLU A 392 -8.66 -18.93 10.80
CA GLU A 392 -8.22 -20.12 11.56
C GLU A 392 -6.69 -20.31 11.58
N ASN A 393 -5.94 -19.21 11.40
CA ASN A 393 -4.49 -19.23 11.31
C ASN A 393 -3.78 -19.15 12.68
N THR A 394 -4.53 -19.27 13.78
CA THR A 394 -4.00 -19.24 15.14
C THR A 394 -4.52 -20.42 15.96
N LYS A 395 -3.60 -21.14 16.60
CA LYS A 395 -3.91 -22.20 17.56
C LYS A 395 -3.37 -21.81 18.94
N LEU A 396 -4.24 -21.84 19.95
CA LEU A 396 -3.84 -21.65 21.34
C LEU A 396 -3.54 -23.00 21.97
N ILE A 397 -2.41 -23.09 22.66
CA ILE A 397 -1.94 -24.25 23.40
C ILE A 397 -1.84 -23.85 24.86
N PHE A 398 -2.49 -24.62 25.73
CA PHE A 398 -2.51 -24.39 27.17
C PHE A 398 -1.45 -25.28 27.81
N PHE A 399 -0.47 -24.67 28.48
CA PHE A 399 0.51 -25.42 29.25
C PHE A 399 0.20 -25.34 30.74
N PRO A 400 0.23 -26.48 31.46
CA PRO A 400 -0.10 -26.52 32.87
C PRO A 400 0.91 -25.69 33.67
N GLN A 401 0.45 -24.94 34.67
CA GLN A 401 1.36 -24.35 35.65
C GLN A 401 1.89 -25.48 36.55
N GLN A 402 3.22 -25.62 36.64
CA GLN A 402 3.80 -26.52 37.64
C GLN A 402 3.41 -26.03 39.04
N PRO A 403 2.90 -26.91 39.92
CA PRO A 403 2.67 -26.55 41.32
C PRO A 403 4.01 -26.12 41.91
N GLN A 404 4.10 -24.88 42.38
CA GLN A 404 5.23 -24.48 43.22
C GLN A 404 5.17 -25.33 44.48
N GLN A 405 6.11 -26.27 44.65
CA GLN A 405 6.27 -26.96 45.92
C GLN A 405 6.48 -25.89 47.02
N PRO A 406 5.76 -25.97 48.15
CA PRO A 406 6.01 -25.07 49.27
C PRO A 406 7.48 -25.25 49.69
N GLN A 407 8.27 -24.18 49.57
CA GLN A 407 9.65 -24.19 50.05
C GLN A 407 9.61 -24.32 51.58
N THR A 408 9.80 -25.52 52.09
CA THR A 408 10.16 -25.72 53.49
C THR A 408 11.57 -25.16 53.70
N PRO A 409 11.80 -24.23 54.63
CA PRO A 409 13.14 -23.72 54.90
C PRO A 409 13.97 -24.84 55.55
N VAL A 410 14.91 -25.41 54.80
CA VAL A 410 15.90 -26.36 55.33
C VAL A 410 17.12 -25.55 55.77
N PRO A 411 17.60 -25.67 57.03
CA PRO A 411 18.76 -24.94 57.49
C PRO A 411 20.06 -25.48 56.85
N GLN A 412 20.95 -24.55 56.51
CA GLN A 412 22.25 -24.80 55.91
C GLN A 412 23.22 -25.48 56.87
N SER A 413 23.89 -26.54 56.42
CA SER A 413 25.20 -26.94 56.97
C SER A 413 26.07 -27.62 55.90
N ALA A 414 27.10 -26.87 55.49
CA ALA A 414 28.45 -27.20 55.01
C ALA A 414 28.81 -28.53 54.29
N ALA A 415 29.45 -28.34 53.12
CA ALA A 415 30.55 -29.09 52.47
C ALA A 415 30.34 -30.60 52.17
N THR A 416 30.66 -31.13 50.98
CA THR A 416 32.03 -31.23 50.42
C THR A 416 31.96 -31.67 48.94
N ALA A 417 32.96 -31.28 48.14
CA ALA A 417 33.11 -31.58 46.72
C ALA A 417 33.42 -33.06 46.42
N SER A 418 32.87 -33.61 45.32
CA SER A 418 33.58 -34.54 44.42
C SER A 418 32.85 -34.71 43.08
N SER A 419 33.59 -34.49 42.00
CA SER A 419 33.29 -34.80 40.60
C SER A 419 33.38 -36.30 40.31
N VAL A 420 32.50 -36.87 39.47
CA VAL A 420 32.86 -37.75 38.32
C VAL A 420 31.69 -37.76 37.32
N ALA A 421 32.03 -37.60 36.05
CA ALA A 421 31.14 -37.61 34.88
C ALA A 421 30.60 -38.99 34.52
N SER A 422 29.41 -39.04 33.90
CA SER A 422 29.13 -39.92 32.75
C SER A 422 27.81 -39.52 32.10
N SER A 423 27.88 -39.03 30.86
CA SER A 423 26.76 -39.00 29.92
C SER A 423 26.42 -40.44 29.49
N PRO A 424 25.23 -40.65 28.90
CA PRO A 424 25.28 -40.92 27.48
C PRO A 424 24.29 -40.08 26.66
N PHE A 425 24.84 -39.66 25.53
CA PHE A 425 24.25 -39.22 24.29
C PHE A 425 22.90 -39.88 23.94
N SER A 426 21.87 -39.06 23.72
CA SER A 426 20.78 -39.39 22.80
C SER A 426 20.05 -38.12 22.31
N GLY A 427 19.96 -38.00 20.97
CA GLY A 427 18.86 -37.32 20.27
C GLY A 427 18.88 -35.78 20.22
N THR A 428 19.31 -35.25 19.08
CA THR A 428 18.93 -33.93 18.57
C THR A 428 17.39 -33.76 18.58
N GLY A 429 16.88 -32.98 19.52
CA GLY A 429 15.49 -32.54 19.59
C GLY A 429 15.43 -31.10 20.10
N SER A 430 14.76 -30.24 19.33
CA SER A 430 14.44 -28.85 19.67
C SER A 430 13.98 -28.71 21.12
N GLY A 431 14.63 -27.81 21.88
CA GLY A 431 14.44 -27.67 23.32
C GLY A 431 13.02 -27.24 23.70
N THR A 432 12.21 -28.19 24.16
CA THR A 432 11.01 -27.92 24.96
C THR A 432 11.45 -27.52 26.37
N GLY A 433 11.85 -26.26 26.53
CA GLY A 433 11.99 -25.64 27.85
C GLY A 433 10.65 -25.68 28.62
N ASN A 434 10.71 -25.50 29.92
CA ASN A 434 9.60 -25.55 30.88
C ASN A 434 8.54 -24.45 30.59
N GLN A 435 7.76 -24.59 29.51
CA GLN A 435 6.78 -23.59 29.08
C GLN A 435 5.52 -23.67 29.95
N THR A 436 5.18 -22.57 30.62
CA THR A 436 3.96 -22.44 31.43
C THR A 436 3.04 -21.36 30.85
N GLY A 437 1.73 -21.52 31.03
CA GLY A 437 0.71 -20.58 30.56
C GLY A 437 0.27 -20.82 29.11
N ILE A 438 -0.33 -19.81 28.49
CA ILE A 438 -0.96 -19.92 27.17
C ILE A 438 0.05 -19.51 26.09
N ARG A 439 0.08 -20.25 24.98
CA ARG A 439 0.88 -19.92 23.80
C ARG A 439 0.07 -19.95 22.52
N ALA A 440 0.43 -19.11 21.56
CA ALA A 440 -0.10 -19.09 20.21
C ALA A 440 0.90 -19.69 19.22
N GLU A 441 0.42 -20.63 18.42
CA GLU A 441 1.06 -21.09 17.19
C GLU A 441 0.36 -20.44 15.99
N PHE A 442 1.15 -19.98 15.02
CA PHE A 442 0.66 -19.37 13.78
C PHE A 442 0.93 -20.26 12.58
N PHE A 443 -0.02 -20.27 11.63
CA PHE A 443 0.06 -21.08 10.42
C PHE A 443 0.13 -20.22 9.16
N ARG A 444 0.46 -20.88 8.03
CA ARG A 444 0.46 -20.30 6.69
C ARG A 444 1.28 -19.00 6.61
N ASP A 445 0.84 -18.07 5.79
CA ASP A 445 1.42 -16.75 5.59
C ASP A 445 1.28 -15.83 6.82
N THR A 446 0.30 -16.07 7.72
CA THR A 446 0.20 -15.37 9.01
C THR A 446 1.46 -15.56 9.85
N LYS A 447 2.04 -16.77 9.90
CA LYS A 447 3.30 -17.04 10.63
C LYS A 447 4.44 -16.11 10.18
N THR A 448 4.62 -15.99 8.87
CA THR A 448 5.63 -15.10 8.26
C THR A 448 5.33 -13.63 8.53
N ARG A 449 4.06 -13.21 8.49
CA ARG A 449 3.66 -11.82 8.76
C ARG A 449 3.90 -11.43 10.23
N VAL A 450 3.54 -12.28 11.19
CA VAL A 450 3.81 -12.06 12.63
C VAL A 450 5.32 -11.98 12.86
N ALA A 451 6.11 -12.90 12.29
CA ALA A 451 7.56 -12.89 12.42
C ALA A 451 8.16 -11.57 11.92
N ARG A 452 7.80 -11.13 10.71
CA ARG A 452 8.24 -9.84 10.14
C ARG A 452 7.81 -8.64 10.98
N MET A 453 6.60 -8.68 11.55
CA MET A 453 6.13 -7.63 12.44
C MET A 453 6.99 -7.55 13.70
N PHE A 454 7.34 -8.70 14.30
CA PHE A 454 8.22 -8.76 15.47
C PHE A 454 9.64 -8.31 15.14
N GLU A 455 10.19 -8.64 13.96
CA GLU A 455 11.47 -8.10 13.49
C GLU A 455 11.44 -6.56 13.40
N VAL A 456 10.36 -5.98 12.87
CA VAL A 456 10.20 -4.53 12.80
C VAL A 456 10.13 -3.92 14.19
N ILE A 457 9.34 -4.48 15.10
CA ILE A 457 9.23 -4.02 16.49
C ILE A 457 10.60 -4.11 17.18
N ALA A 458 11.32 -5.22 17.03
CA ALA A 458 12.65 -5.40 17.60
C ALA A 458 13.64 -4.34 17.11
N THR A 459 13.59 -4.02 15.81
CA THR A 459 14.40 -2.97 15.21
C THR A 459 14.04 -1.60 15.80
N LYS A 460 12.75 -1.32 16.02
CA LYS A 460 12.29 -0.07 16.67
C LYS A 460 12.71 0.05 18.14
N LEU A 461 12.89 -1.08 18.81
CA LEU A 461 13.43 -1.19 20.16
C LEU A 461 14.97 -1.24 20.21
N SER A 462 15.64 -1.14 19.05
CA SER A 462 17.10 -1.21 18.92
C SER A 462 17.70 -2.51 19.47
N LEU A 463 16.96 -3.63 19.37
CA LEU A 463 17.45 -4.94 19.80
C LEU A 463 18.41 -5.53 18.75
N PRO A 464 19.45 -6.27 19.17
CA PRO A 464 20.35 -6.93 18.24
C PRO A 464 19.59 -7.94 17.38
N PRO A 465 19.85 -8.01 16.06
CA PRO A 465 19.21 -8.99 15.19
C PRO A 465 19.65 -10.39 15.59
N THR A 466 18.68 -11.29 15.77
CA THR A 466 18.90 -12.71 16.07
C THR A 466 19.34 -13.51 14.84
N THR A 467 19.03 -13.00 13.64
CA THR A 467 19.48 -13.55 12.36
C THR A 467 20.65 -12.72 11.83
N GLN A 468 21.79 -13.36 11.55
CA GLN A 468 22.92 -12.66 10.93
C GLN A 468 22.57 -12.12 9.54
N PRO A 469 23.13 -10.97 9.11
CA PRO A 469 22.87 -10.41 7.78
C PRO A 469 23.32 -11.39 6.69
N LEU A 470 22.49 -11.51 5.66
CA LEU A 470 22.62 -12.46 4.54
C LEU A 470 24.03 -12.50 3.91
N GLY A 471 24.75 -11.37 3.90
CA GLY A 471 26.09 -11.25 3.32
C GLY A 471 27.22 -11.91 4.12
N LEU A 472 27.05 -12.14 5.43
CA LEU A 472 28.06 -12.84 6.25
C LEU A 472 27.85 -14.36 6.26
N LEU A 473 26.63 -14.80 5.90
CA LEU A 473 26.19 -16.19 5.94
C LEU A 473 26.71 -17.06 4.79
N MET A 474 27.16 -16.46 3.68
CA MET A 474 27.73 -17.22 2.55
C MET A 474 29.13 -17.78 2.84
N SER A 475 29.78 -17.33 3.92
CA SER A 475 31.13 -17.77 4.32
C SER A 475 31.16 -19.01 5.20
N LYS A 476 30.02 -19.39 5.82
CA LYS A 476 29.88 -20.58 6.66
C LYS A 476 28.65 -21.34 6.21
N GLY A 477 28.85 -22.31 5.32
CA GLY A 477 27.79 -23.15 4.81
C GLY A 477 26.95 -23.78 5.92
N GLY A 478 25.63 -23.63 5.81
CA GLY A 478 24.65 -24.46 6.51
C GLY A 478 23.90 -23.80 7.66
N ALA A 479 22.94 -22.91 7.37
CA ALA A 479 21.64 -22.75 8.07
C ALA A 479 20.83 -21.57 7.49
N SER A 480 20.44 -21.61 6.21
CA SER A 480 19.50 -20.59 5.68
C SER A 480 18.66 -21.08 4.51
N SER A 481 17.49 -21.60 4.84
CA SER A 481 16.36 -21.73 3.92
C SER A 481 15.02 -21.82 4.64
N GLN A 482 14.98 -21.56 5.96
CA GLN A 482 13.72 -21.63 6.69
C GLN A 482 12.99 -20.28 6.60
N PRO A 483 11.67 -20.30 6.30
CA PRO A 483 10.86 -19.09 6.27
C PRO A 483 10.89 -18.39 7.64
N PRO A 484 10.75 -17.06 7.69
CA PRO A 484 10.80 -16.33 8.95
C PRO A 484 9.70 -16.83 9.90
N THR A 485 10.10 -17.19 11.12
CA THR A 485 9.22 -17.65 12.20
C THR A 485 9.33 -16.70 13.39
N PRO A 486 8.27 -16.56 14.22
CA PRO A 486 8.33 -15.73 15.42
C PRO A 486 9.49 -16.11 16.35
N GLY A 487 9.84 -17.39 16.43
CA GLY A 487 10.96 -17.87 17.23
C GLY A 487 12.33 -17.46 16.72
N ASN A 488 12.46 -17.06 15.45
CA ASN A 488 13.70 -16.52 14.93
C ASN A 488 13.88 -15.03 15.25
N THR A 489 12.98 -14.41 16.01
CA THR A 489 13.04 -12.99 16.42
C THR A 489 13.50 -12.84 17.88
N PRO A 490 14.07 -11.69 18.29
CA PRO A 490 14.46 -11.49 19.70
C PRO A 490 13.26 -11.31 20.64
N LEU A 491 12.04 -11.16 20.11
CA LEU A 491 10.85 -10.81 20.89
C LEU A 491 10.00 -12.02 21.27
N SER A 492 10.24 -13.21 20.71
CA SER A 492 9.41 -14.38 20.98
C SER A 492 10.14 -15.68 20.70
N ASP A 493 9.67 -16.75 21.32
CA ASP A 493 9.90 -18.13 20.87
C ASP A 493 8.93 -18.50 19.74
N ASP A 494 9.08 -19.69 19.15
CA ASP A 494 8.22 -20.12 18.03
C ASP A 494 6.73 -20.18 18.42
N LEU A 495 6.47 -20.46 19.69
CA LEU A 495 5.17 -20.36 20.33
C LEU A 495 5.09 -19.01 21.06
N VAL A 496 4.27 -18.10 20.56
CA VAL A 496 4.18 -16.72 21.07
C VAL A 496 3.39 -16.68 22.37
N ARG A 497 3.88 -15.95 23.38
CA ARG A 497 3.18 -15.83 24.67
C ARG A 497 1.85 -15.11 24.52
N VAL A 498 0.81 -15.69 25.14
CA VAL A 498 -0.55 -15.14 25.18
C VAL A 498 -0.95 -14.86 26.62
N VAL A 499 -1.61 -13.73 26.83
CA VAL A 499 -2.24 -13.34 28.10
C VAL A 499 -3.73 -13.10 27.83
N LEU A 500 -4.57 -13.80 28.59
CA LEU A 500 -6.01 -13.54 28.65
C LEU A 500 -6.27 -12.75 29.93
N GLU A 501 -6.86 -11.57 29.77
CA GLU A 501 -7.25 -10.69 30.88
C GLU A 501 -8.73 -10.94 31.23
N PRO A 502 -9.21 -10.53 32.42
CA PRO A 502 -10.62 -10.69 32.80
C PRO A 502 -11.60 -10.06 31.79
N GLU A 503 -11.17 -9.00 31.12
CA GLU A 503 -11.95 -8.25 30.12
C GLU A 503 -11.85 -8.86 28.70
N THR A 504 -11.10 -9.94 28.50
CA THR A 504 -11.03 -10.61 27.20
C THR A 504 -12.36 -11.28 26.88
N ALA A 505 -13.02 -10.82 25.81
CA ALA A 505 -14.28 -11.42 25.36
C ALA A 505 -14.00 -12.72 24.58
N ILE A 506 -14.49 -13.86 25.04
CA ILE A 506 -14.27 -15.16 24.39
C ILE A 506 -15.60 -15.81 24.03
N THR A 507 -15.71 -16.25 22.78
CA THR A 507 -16.75 -17.17 22.30
C THR A 507 -16.08 -18.50 21.99
N LEU A 508 -16.45 -19.57 22.71
CA LEU A 508 -15.90 -20.91 22.51
C LEU A 508 -17.02 -21.85 22.05
N ASP A 509 -16.82 -22.49 20.91
CA ASP A 509 -17.82 -23.36 20.28
C ASP A 509 -19.20 -22.66 20.09
N GLY A 510 -19.18 -21.33 19.87
CA GLY A 510 -20.37 -20.53 19.58
C GLY A 510 -21.07 -19.97 20.83
N GLU A 511 -20.61 -20.37 22.02
CA GLU A 511 -21.16 -19.92 23.29
C GLU A 511 -20.17 -18.99 24.02
N PRO A 512 -20.66 -17.98 24.77
CA PRO A 512 -19.80 -17.15 25.61
C PRO A 512 -19.01 -17.99 26.63
N PHE A 513 -17.69 -17.83 26.64
CA PHE A 513 -16.80 -18.49 27.60
C PHE A 513 -16.36 -17.48 28.68
N PRO A 514 -16.83 -17.60 29.93
CA PRO A 514 -16.44 -16.67 30.99
C PRO A 514 -15.01 -16.94 31.46
N LEU A 515 -14.24 -15.90 31.74
CA LEU A 515 -12.96 -16.01 32.42
C LEU A 515 -13.10 -15.71 33.91
N PRO A 516 -12.31 -16.36 34.79
CA PRO A 516 -12.30 -16.03 36.21
C PRO A 516 -11.73 -14.63 36.44
N SER A 517 -12.26 -13.93 37.45
CA SER A 517 -11.85 -12.54 37.77
C SER A 517 -10.51 -12.45 38.51
N THR A 518 -9.99 -13.56 39.02
CA THR A 518 -8.70 -13.61 39.72
C THR A 518 -7.56 -13.57 38.73
N THR A 519 -6.57 -12.71 38.99
CA THR A 519 -5.42 -12.51 38.11
C THR A 519 -4.11 -12.89 38.79
N ASN A 520 -3.20 -13.47 38.01
CA ASN A 520 -1.80 -13.66 38.34
C ASN A 520 -1.05 -12.33 38.34
N ALA A 521 0.17 -12.33 38.88
CA ALA A 521 1.04 -11.14 38.95
C ALA A 521 1.42 -10.52 37.59
N ASP A 522 1.20 -11.23 36.48
CA ASP A 522 1.44 -10.73 35.11
C ASP A 522 0.17 -10.19 34.41
N GLY A 523 -0.94 -10.11 35.15
CA GLY A 523 -2.25 -9.66 34.67
C GLY A 523 -3.08 -10.76 33.99
N SER A 524 -2.53 -11.96 33.78
CA SER A 524 -3.28 -13.08 33.21
C SER A 524 -4.29 -13.63 34.20
N VAL A 525 -5.39 -14.19 33.73
CA VAL A 525 -6.35 -14.87 34.60
C VAL A 525 -5.76 -16.14 35.21
N ASP A 526 -6.05 -16.36 36.49
CA ASP A 526 -5.72 -17.60 37.19
C ASP A 526 -6.80 -18.65 36.94
N LEU A 527 -6.53 -19.53 35.97
CA LEU A 527 -7.44 -20.62 35.60
C LEU A 527 -7.63 -21.65 36.73
N SER A 528 -6.68 -21.76 37.67
CA SER A 528 -6.73 -22.74 38.77
C SER A 528 -7.80 -22.43 39.83
N SER A 529 -8.11 -21.15 39.99
CA SER A 529 -9.12 -20.66 40.93
C SER A 529 -10.56 -21.06 40.56
N ALA A 530 -10.84 -21.25 39.26
CA ALA A 530 -12.18 -21.51 38.74
C ALA A 530 -12.63 -22.96 39.02
N ALA A 531 -11.70 -23.92 39.08
CA ALA A 531 -11.98 -25.30 39.44
C ALA A 531 -12.31 -25.47 40.94
N ALA A 532 -11.68 -24.67 41.81
CA ALA A 532 -11.83 -24.74 43.26
C ALA A 532 -13.18 -24.21 43.79
N GLY A 533 -13.82 -23.28 43.08
CA GLY A 533 -15.06 -22.61 43.50
C GLY A 533 -16.35 -23.43 43.43
N SER A 534 -16.31 -24.68 42.95
CA SER A 534 -17.51 -25.52 42.76
C SER A 534 -17.96 -26.32 44.00
N SER A 535 -17.39 -26.06 45.18
CA SER A 535 -17.65 -26.82 46.42
C SER A 535 -18.36 -26.04 47.53
N SER A 536 -19.17 -25.01 47.20
CA SER A 536 -20.08 -24.39 48.17
C SER A 536 -21.49 -24.97 48.07
N ASN A 537 -21.95 -25.52 49.20
CA ASN A 537 -23.29 -26.09 49.41
C ASN A 537 -24.39 -25.06 49.07
N GLY A 538 -25.18 -25.32 48.03
CA GLY A 538 -26.41 -24.58 47.74
C GLY A 538 -27.01 -24.89 46.36
N GLU A 539 -28.07 -25.69 46.36
CA GLU A 539 -29.07 -25.98 45.30
C GLU A 539 -28.64 -26.17 43.81
N PRO A 540 -29.08 -27.25 43.13
CA PRO A 540 -28.74 -27.49 41.74
C PRO A 540 -29.56 -26.59 40.80
N SER A 541 -29.01 -25.43 40.45
CA SER A 541 -29.54 -24.62 39.35
C SER A 541 -29.32 -25.33 38.01
N ARG A 542 -30.43 -25.67 37.35
CA ARG A 542 -30.51 -26.40 36.07
C ARG A 542 -29.77 -25.64 34.94
N LYS A 543 -29.01 -26.41 34.14
CA LYS A 543 -28.47 -26.08 32.79
C LYS A 543 -27.37 -25.00 32.68
N ARG A 544 -26.32 -25.03 33.50
CA ARG A 544 -24.99 -24.54 33.05
C ARG A 544 -24.17 -25.73 32.60
N ARG A 545 -23.88 -25.81 31.29
CA ARG A 545 -22.90 -26.76 30.74
C ARG A 545 -21.59 -26.53 31.50
N ARG A 546 -21.09 -27.57 32.17
CA ARG A 546 -19.83 -27.54 32.92
C ARG A 546 -18.73 -27.06 31.98
N VAL A 547 -18.25 -25.84 32.19
CA VAL A 547 -17.11 -25.31 31.45
C VAL A 547 -15.90 -26.13 31.89
N ASP A 548 -15.22 -26.76 30.94
CA ASP A 548 -14.21 -27.78 31.22
C ASP A 548 -12.84 -27.12 31.51
N TYR A 549 -12.79 -26.24 32.52
CA TYR A 549 -11.55 -25.60 32.97
C TYR A 549 -10.48 -26.62 33.35
N ALA A 550 -10.89 -27.81 33.80
CA ALA A 550 -10.01 -28.94 34.10
C ALA A 550 -9.16 -29.37 32.88
N ALA A 551 -9.72 -29.31 31.66
CA ALA A 551 -8.98 -29.63 30.43
C ALA A 551 -7.95 -28.56 30.06
N LEU A 552 -8.18 -27.30 30.47
CA LEU A 552 -7.21 -26.20 30.32
C LEU A 552 -6.07 -26.33 31.33
N GLU A 553 -6.39 -26.73 32.57
CA GLU A 553 -5.41 -26.96 33.63
C GLU A 553 -4.50 -28.16 33.37
N SER A 554 -5.04 -29.26 32.84
CA SER A 554 -4.26 -30.46 32.51
C SER A 554 -3.32 -30.25 31.31
N GLY A 555 -3.44 -29.11 30.61
CA GLY A 555 -2.67 -28.80 29.40
C GLY A 555 -2.96 -29.70 28.20
N SER A 556 -4.03 -30.50 28.27
CA SER A 556 -4.46 -31.34 27.16
C SER A 556 -5.34 -30.59 26.15
N ALA A 557 -5.75 -29.37 26.47
CA ALA A 557 -6.59 -28.56 25.61
C ALA A 557 -5.78 -27.71 24.63
N SER A 558 -6.29 -27.62 23.40
CA SER A 558 -5.85 -26.63 22.42
C SER A 558 -7.07 -26.05 21.72
N TRP A 559 -7.05 -24.76 21.42
CA TRP A 559 -8.14 -24.09 20.73
C TRP A 559 -7.71 -23.61 19.35
N VAL A 560 -8.57 -23.73 18.36
CA VAL A 560 -8.38 -23.12 17.04
C VAL A 560 -9.16 -21.81 17.03
N VAL A 561 -8.46 -20.68 16.87
CA VAL A 561 -9.06 -19.35 16.85
C VAL A 561 -9.48 -19.01 15.42
N LYS A 562 -10.78 -18.89 15.18
CA LYS A 562 -11.33 -18.46 13.88
C LYS A 562 -10.94 -17.04 13.56
N THR A 563 -11.20 -16.14 14.52
CA THR A 563 -10.86 -14.73 14.49
C THR A 563 -10.47 -14.28 15.88
N GLY A 564 -9.29 -13.67 16.01
CA GLY A 564 -8.79 -13.12 17.26
C GLY A 564 -8.33 -11.68 17.09
N GLN A 565 -8.71 -10.83 18.04
CA GLN A 565 -8.23 -9.46 18.17
C GLN A 565 -7.28 -9.37 19.36
N TRP A 566 -6.08 -8.81 19.13
CA TRP A 566 -4.96 -8.86 20.05
C TRP A 566 -4.33 -7.48 20.23
N ARG A 567 -4.11 -7.05 21.46
CA ARG A 567 -3.14 -5.98 21.74
C ARG A 567 -1.75 -6.58 21.84
N LEU A 568 -0.74 -5.80 21.48
CA LEU A 568 0.66 -6.24 21.56
C LEU A 568 1.37 -5.48 22.68
N ARG A 569 1.77 -6.22 23.72
CA ARG A 569 2.47 -5.69 24.88
C ARG A 569 3.94 -6.06 24.80
N ILE A 570 4.82 -5.08 24.93
CA ILE A 570 6.25 -5.27 25.17
C ILE A 570 6.45 -5.31 26.67
N GLN A 571 7.25 -6.26 27.16
CA GLN A 571 7.50 -6.43 28.59
C GLN A 571 8.88 -7.07 28.83
N ALA A 572 9.40 -7.00 30.04
CA ALA A 572 10.62 -7.69 30.43
C ALA A 572 10.45 -9.22 30.28
N ALA A 573 11.38 -9.85 29.56
CA ALA A 573 11.35 -11.31 29.38
C ALA A 573 11.85 -12.02 30.64
N LYS A 574 11.07 -12.99 31.14
CA LYS A 574 11.47 -13.78 32.31
C LYS A 574 12.51 -14.86 31.97
N ASN A 575 12.39 -15.49 30.80
CA ASN A 575 13.24 -16.57 30.30
C ASN A 575 13.51 -16.48 28.77
N GLY A 576 13.60 -15.26 28.23
CA GLY A 576 13.66 -15.04 26.78
C GLY A 576 15.08 -14.94 26.20
N LYS A 577 15.16 -14.92 24.86
CA LYS A 577 16.42 -14.71 24.10
C LYS A 577 16.98 -13.29 24.23
N SER A 578 16.12 -12.34 24.59
CA SER A 578 16.41 -10.93 24.82
C SER A 578 15.91 -10.51 26.20
N GLY A 579 16.29 -9.32 26.67
CA GLY A 579 15.76 -8.73 27.90
C GLY A 579 14.28 -8.33 27.82
N VAL A 580 13.68 -8.35 26.62
CA VAL A 580 12.26 -8.03 26.38
C VAL A 580 11.59 -9.07 25.49
N GLU A 581 10.28 -9.28 25.69
CA GLU A 581 9.42 -10.13 24.87
C GLU A 581 8.17 -9.36 24.41
N CYS A 582 7.55 -9.82 23.32
CA CYS A 582 6.26 -9.33 22.82
C CYS A 582 5.16 -10.35 23.16
N VAL A 583 4.12 -9.89 23.83
CA VAL A 583 3.01 -10.70 24.32
C VAL A 583 1.71 -10.29 23.66
N LEU A 584 0.94 -11.29 23.21
CA LEU A 584 -0.40 -11.11 22.68
C LEU A 584 -1.40 -11.06 23.82
N VAL A 585 -2.04 -9.91 24.03
CA VAL A 585 -3.09 -9.71 25.03
C VAL A 585 -4.44 -9.82 24.33
N GLY A 586 -5.27 -10.78 24.75
CA GLY A 586 -6.56 -11.04 24.13
C GLY A 586 -7.55 -9.88 24.33
N VAL A 587 -8.17 -9.42 23.24
CA VAL A 587 -9.28 -8.44 23.27
C VAL A 587 -10.61 -9.16 23.02
N LYS A 588 -10.71 -9.85 21.88
CA LYS A 588 -11.89 -10.60 21.47
C LYS A 588 -11.49 -11.84 20.69
N LEU A 589 -11.92 -13.01 21.13
CA LEU A 589 -11.58 -14.31 20.53
C LEU A 589 -12.84 -15.09 20.18
N ASP A 590 -12.94 -15.55 18.93
CA ASP A 590 -13.87 -16.58 18.49
C ASP A 590 -13.07 -17.86 18.22
N ALA A 591 -13.33 -18.91 19.00
CA ALA A 591 -12.51 -20.11 19.02
C ALA A 591 -13.35 -21.39 19.03
N ILE A 592 -12.71 -22.48 18.58
CA ILE A 592 -13.26 -23.83 18.55
C ILE A 592 -12.37 -24.74 19.40
N SER A 593 -12.98 -25.53 20.28
CA SER A 593 -12.25 -26.44 21.17
C SER A 593 -11.91 -27.79 20.53
N SER A 594 -12.68 -28.23 19.53
CA SER A 594 -12.56 -29.55 18.91
C SER A 594 -13.15 -29.62 17.49
N GLU A 595 -12.77 -30.64 16.72
CA GLU A 595 -13.40 -30.92 15.41
C GLU A 595 -14.91 -31.16 15.50
N LEU A 596 -15.42 -31.68 16.63
CA LEU A 596 -16.86 -31.79 16.85
C LEU A 596 -17.52 -30.41 16.91
N GLY A 597 -16.95 -29.48 17.69
CA GLY A 597 -17.42 -28.10 17.77
C GLY A 597 -17.39 -27.40 16.41
N ARG A 598 -16.34 -27.65 15.62
CA ARG A 598 -16.23 -27.18 14.23
C ARG A 598 -17.38 -27.69 13.37
N ASN A 599 -17.60 -29.00 13.39
CA ASN A 599 -18.60 -29.65 12.54
C ASN A 599 -20.03 -29.23 12.91
N GLN A 600 -20.32 -29.00 14.20
CA GLN A 600 -21.62 -28.53 14.66
C GLN A 600 -22.00 -27.13 14.14
N GLN A 601 -21.00 -26.30 13.84
CA GLN A 601 -21.21 -24.93 13.37
C GLN A 601 -21.19 -24.80 11.84
N ARG A 602 -20.89 -25.89 11.12
CA ARG A 602 -20.94 -25.87 9.65
C ARG A 602 -22.40 -25.88 9.21
N GLY A 603 -22.79 -24.83 8.49
CA GLY A 603 -24.02 -24.85 7.69
C GLY A 603 -23.85 -25.76 6.46
N PHE A 604 -24.97 -26.29 5.96
CA PHE A 604 -25.02 -26.85 4.62
C PHE A 604 -25.14 -25.71 3.59
N LEU A 605 -24.53 -25.89 2.42
CA LEU A 605 -24.53 -24.91 1.32
C LEU A 605 -25.90 -24.82 0.64
#